data_AF-A0A2N1UZW3-F1
#
_entry.id   AF-A0A2N1UZW3-F1
#
_cell.length_a   1.000
_cell.length_b   1.000
_cell.length_c   1.000
_cell.angle_alpha   90.00
_cell.angle_beta   90.00
_cell.angle_gamma   90.00
#
_symmetry.space_group_name_H-M   'P 1'
#
loop_
_entity.id
_entity.type
_entity.pdbx_description
1 polymer ?
#
loop_
_entity_poly.entity_id
_entity_poly.type
_entity_poly.pdbx_seq_one_letter_code
_entity_poly.pdbx_strand_id
1 'polypeptide(L)' 'MRILGLHHVQITVASADEAAARRFYCELLGLAPIPKPSSLAGRGGFWCQLGDRQLHVGIEDGIERKASKAHIAYAV' A
#
# COMPACT_ATOMS: atom_id res chain seq x y z
N MET A 1 9.20 26.13 3.50
CA MET A 1 9.01 24.71 3.87
C MET A 1 9.82 23.85 2.89
N ARG A 2 10.53 22.81 3.34
CA ARG A 2 11.43 22.01 2.49
C ARG A 2 10.96 20.55 2.46
N ILE A 3 10.89 19.97 1.26
CA ILE A 3 10.63 18.54 1.07
C ILE A 3 11.90 17.77 1.47
N LEU A 4 11.77 16.81 2.39
CA LEU A 4 12.88 15.99 2.88
C LEU A 4 13.02 14.66 2.13
N GLY A 5 11.91 14.15 1.59
CA GLY A 5 11.85 12.90 0.85
C GLY A 5 10.42 12.37 0.78
N LEU A 6 10.25 11.24 0.10
CA LEU A 6 9.03 10.45 0.18
C LEU A 6 8.90 9.92 1.60
N HIS A 7 7.74 10.07 2.24
CA HIS A 7 7.49 9.43 3.55
C HIS A 7 6.94 8.02 3.36
N HIS A 8 5.98 7.88 2.46
CA HIS A 8 5.31 6.66 2.11
C HIS A 8 4.86 6.75 0.65
N VAL A 9 4.47 5.62 0.10
CA VAL A 9 3.80 5.53 -1.20
C VAL A 9 2.45 4.84 -0.99
N GLN A 10 1.45 5.27 -1.74
CA GLN A 10 0.13 4.65 -1.71
C GLN A 10 -0.17 3.98 -3.06
N ILE A 11 -0.65 2.74 -2.99
CA ILE A 11 -1.28 2.04 -4.11
C ILE A 11 -2.70 1.63 -3.71
N THR A 12 -3.54 1.32 -4.69
CA THR A 12 -4.93 0.93 -4.43
C THR A 12 -5.29 -0.40 -5.09
N VAL A 13 -6.07 -1.21 -4.36
CA VAL A 13 -6.63 -2.48 -4.83
C VAL A 13 -8.15 -2.42 -4.71
N ALA A 14 -8.86 -3.26 -5.46
CA ALA A 14 -10.30 -3.38 -5.27
C ALA A 14 -10.58 -4.05 -3.91
N SER A 15 -11.75 -3.80 -3.35
CA SER A 15 -12.17 -4.41 -2.08
C SER A 15 -12.09 -5.94 -2.12
N ALA A 16 -12.49 -6.54 -3.25
CA ALA A 16 -12.40 -7.99 -3.49
C ALA A 16 -10.96 -8.53 -3.51
N ASP A 17 -9.97 -7.69 -3.79
CA ASP A 17 -8.57 -8.08 -3.94
C ASP A 17 -7.73 -7.86 -2.67
N GLU A 18 -8.30 -7.29 -1.59
CA GLU A 18 -7.54 -6.95 -0.38
C GLU A 18 -6.79 -8.16 0.19
N ALA A 19 -7.46 -9.31 0.29
CA ALA A 19 -6.86 -10.53 0.82
C ALA A 19 -5.71 -11.03 -0.06
N ALA A 20 -5.84 -10.94 -1.38
CA ALA A 20 -4.76 -11.31 -2.31
C ALA A 20 -3.57 -10.37 -2.19
N ALA A 21 -3.82 -9.06 -2.08
CA ALA A 21 -2.79 -8.06 -1.87
C ALA A 21 -2.05 -8.29 -0.55
N ARG A 22 -2.75 -8.60 0.55
CA ARG A 22 -2.12 -8.92 1.84
C ARG A 22 -1.19 -10.12 1.74
N ARG A 23 -1.63 -11.22 1.11
CA ARG A 23 -0.77 -12.40 0.90
C ARG A 23 0.48 -12.03 0.09
N PHE A 24 0.30 -11.29 -1.00
CA PHE A 24 1.42 -10.88 -1.85
C PHE A 24 2.44 -10.01 -1.08
N TYR A 25 2.01 -8.92 -0.46
CA TYR A 25 2.93 -7.98 0.17
C TYR A 25 3.49 -8.48 1.50
N CYS A 26 2.68 -9.12 2.34
CA CYS A 26 3.11 -9.51 3.68
C CYS A 26 3.73 -10.91 3.73
N GLU A 27 3.19 -11.86 2.98
CA GLU A 27 3.65 -13.27 3.05
C GLU A 27 4.71 -13.56 1.98
N LEU A 28 4.44 -13.20 0.72
CA LEU A 28 5.37 -13.49 -0.38
C LEU A 28 6.57 -12.54 -0.40
N LEU A 29 6.33 -11.22 -0.30
CA LEU A 29 7.41 -10.22 -0.24
C LEU A 29 7.97 -10.01 1.16
N GLY A 30 7.31 -10.54 2.20
CA GLY A 30 7.79 -10.46 3.58
C GLY A 30 7.72 -9.08 4.23
N LEU A 31 6.93 -8.14 3.68
CA LEU A 31 6.82 -6.81 4.28
C LEU A 31 6.04 -6.87 5.61
N ALA A 32 6.62 -6.31 6.67
CA ALA A 32 6.01 -6.35 7.99
C ALA A 32 4.73 -5.47 8.04
N PRO A 33 3.56 -6.02 8.41
CA PRO A 33 2.35 -5.22 8.60
C PRO A 33 2.51 -4.22 9.74
N ILE A 34 1.96 -3.02 9.59
CA ILE A 34 1.91 -2.00 10.65
C ILE A 34 0.47 -1.54 10.89
N PRO A 35 0.11 -1.18 12.14
CA PRO A 35 -1.25 -0.76 12.46
C PRO A 35 -1.58 0.57 11.79
N LYS A 36 -2.78 0.65 11.22
CA LYS A 36 -3.34 1.93 10.78
C LYS A 36 -3.72 2.78 12.00
N PRO A 37 -3.65 4.11 11.90
CA PRO A 37 -4.26 5.00 12.88
C PRO A 37 -5.74 4.67 13.09
N SER A 38 -6.23 4.84 14.32
CA SER A 38 -7.63 4.56 14.68
C SER A 38 -8.64 5.28 13.77
N SER A 39 -8.33 6.52 13.39
CA SER A 39 -9.15 7.33 12.47
C SER A 39 -9.30 6.73 11.06
N LEU A 40 -8.47 5.76 10.68
CA LEU A 40 -8.47 5.10 9.36
C LEU A 40 -8.87 3.62 9.41
N ALA A 41 -9.17 3.06 10.59
CA ALA A 41 -9.42 1.63 10.76
C ALA A 41 -10.58 1.11 9.90
N GLY A 42 -11.67 1.86 9.77
CA GLY A 42 -12.86 1.46 9.02
C GLY A 42 -12.77 1.60 7.48
N ARG A 43 -11.63 2.03 6.92
CA ARG A 43 -11.50 2.33 5.49
C ARG A 43 -11.00 1.15 4.63
N GLY A 44 -10.90 -0.04 5.19
CA GLY A 44 -10.29 -1.20 4.53
C GLY A 44 -8.78 -1.02 4.28
N GLY A 45 -8.16 -2.00 3.63
CA GLY A 45 -6.75 -1.95 3.25
C GLY A 45 -5.78 -2.07 4.43
N PHE A 46 -4.50 -1.91 4.16
CA PHE A 46 -3.42 -2.18 5.11
C PHE A 46 -2.14 -1.43 4.83
N TRP A 47 -1.31 -1.29 5.85
CA TRP A 47 -0.02 -0.64 5.76
C TRP A 47 1.09 -1.65 6.07
N CYS A 48 2.23 -1.48 5.40
CA CYS A 48 3.43 -2.29 5.57
C CYS A 48 4.65 -1.38 5.78
N GLN A 49 5.60 -1.84 6.58
CA GLN A 49 6.93 -1.26 6.67
C GLN A 49 7.76 -1.65 5.44
N LEU A 50 8.51 -0.69 4.90
CA LEU A 50 9.41 -0.88 3.75
C LEU A 50 10.72 -0.11 3.99
N GLY A 51 11.72 -0.79 4.55
CA GLY A 51 12.97 -0.13 4.96
C GLY A 51 12.69 0.99 5.97
N ASP A 52 13.09 2.23 5.64
CA ASP A 52 12.82 3.45 6.41
C ASP A 52 11.58 4.22 5.92
N ARG A 53 10.74 3.58 5.10
CA ARG A 53 9.49 4.12 4.51
C ARG A 53 8.34 3.16 4.75
N GLN A 54 7.17 3.51 4.22
CA GLN A 54 5.96 2.70 4.32
C GLN A 54 5.30 2.52 2.96
N LEU A 55 4.69 1.36 2.77
CA LEU A 55 3.73 1.09 1.71
C LEU A 55 2.32 1.12 2.31
N HIS A 56 1.46 1.97 1.77
CA HIS A 56 0.05 2.00 2.11
C HIS A 56 -0.76 1.38 0.97
N VAL A 57 -1.55 0.35 1.28
CA VAL A 57 -2.47 -0.28 0.33
C VAL A 57 -3.88 0.15 0.71
N GLY A 58 -4.47 1.04 -0.09
CA GLY A 58 -5.83 1.53 0.07
C GLY A 58 -6.84 0.72 -0.75
N ILE A 59 -8.12 0.83 -0.39
CA ILE A 59 -9.23 0.25 -1.16
C ILE A 59 -9.81 1.31 -2.08
N GLU A 60 -9.97 0.97 -3.36
CA GLU A 60 -10.60 1.82 -4.36
C GLU A 60 -11.29 0.97 -5.43
N ASP A 61 -12.61 1.02 -5.50
CA ASP A 61 -13.40 0.25 -6.47
C ASP A 61 -13.69 1.07 -7.73
N GLY A 62 -13.96 0.39 -8.85
CA GLY A 62 -14.35 1.05 -10.11
C GLY A 62 -13.20 1.68 -10.92
N ILE A 63 -11.95 1.49 -10.53
CA ILE A 63 -10.76 2.04 -11.22
C ILE A 63 -10.32 1.14 -12.38
N GLU A 64 -10.13 1.74 -13.56
CA GLU A 64 -9.49 1.09 -14.72
C GLU A 64 -7.96 0.98 -14.52
N ARG A 65 -7.53 -0.01 -13.73
CA ARG A 65 -6.12 -0.19 -13.33
C ARG A 65 -5.14 -0.39 -14.49
N LYS A 66 -5.61 -0.80 -15.67
CA LYS A 66 -4.78 -0.99 -16.88
C LYS A 66 -4.55 0.30 -17.68
N ALA A 67 -5.27 1.38 -17.38
CA ALA A 67 -5.13 2.66 -18.07
C ALA A 67 -3.82 3.39 -17.71
N SER A 68 -3.17 3.03 -16.61
CA SER A 68 -1.94 3.66 -16.13
C SER A 68 -0.77 2.67 -16.10
N LYS A 69 0.44 3.20 -16.34
CA LYS A 69 1.72 2.51 -16.13
C LYS A 69 2.47 3.04 -14.89
N ALA A 70 1.84 3.93 -14.11
CA ALA A 70 2.43 4.45 -12.89
C ALA A 70 2.72 3.29 -11.93
N HIS A 71 3.93 3.26 -11.39
CA HIS A 71 4.40 2.19 -10.53
C HIS A 71 5.40 2.73 -9.51
N ILE A 72 5.65 1.90 -8.51
CA ILE A 72 6.77 2.05 -7.58
C ILE A 72 7.76 0.94 -7.91
N ALA A 73 9.05 1.26 -7.93
CA ALA A 73 10.10 0.28 -8.06
C ALA A 73 10.71 0.02 -6.67
N TYR A 74 10.76 -1.26 -6.28
CA TYR A 74 11.50 -1.69 -5.10
C TYR A 74 12.97 -1.93 -5.49
N ALA A 75 13.90 -1.38 -4.73
CA ALA A 75 15.30 -1.79 -4.79
C ALA A 75 15.46 -3.06 -3.95
N VAL A 76 16.03 -4.11 -4.55
CA VAL A 76 16.25 -5.44 -3.94
C VAL A 76 17.72 -5.79 -3.91
#